data_AF-S8AQU7-F1
#
_entry.id   AF-S8AQU7-F1
#
_cell.length_a   1.000
_cell.length_b   1.000
_cell.length_c   1.000
_cell.angle_alpha   90.00
_cell.angle_beta   90.00
_cell.angle_gamma   90.00
#
_symmetry.space_group_name_H-M   'P 1'
#
loop_
_entity.id
_entity.type
_entity.pdbx_description
1 polymer ?
#
loop_
_entity_poly.entity_id
_entity_poly.type
_entity_poly.pdbx_seq_one_letter_code
_entity_poly.pdbx_strand_id
1 'polypeptide(L)'
;MPNQYRLTVRNQTGGPQDYAFFSAPPLVSGAMSGEIWSNVLKASPSTPNGSVAMLDVWPTYYAICGRYEGKPEQGVRVSVSKSVPINLGSKTSGKVVMGSTTALQVINREVPDLGPPTDPGAGKLGSFQLLTGKNEFTINEAKNNNIMVGIANSKDSDIFSAMGTFTPYPNSSYQIQPQMVYHVATGERFSVGELVKVERIGATMAVDFNIRGSNDIVLIHNENGEFEFA
;
A
#
# COMPACT_ATOMS: atom_id res chain seq x y z
N MET A 1 -14.59 18.37 -0.34
CA MET A 1 -14.74 17.41 -1.45
C MET A 1 -14.00 16.15 -1.04
N PRO A 2 -14.53 14.93 -1.21
CA PRO A 2 -13.72 13.76 -0.89
C PRO A 2 -12.64 13.64 -1.97
N ASN A 3 -11.37 13.68 -1.54
CA ASN A 3 -10.17 13.58 -2.35
C ASN A 3 -9.99 12.17 -2.96
N GLN A 4 -11.01 11.58 -3.56
CA GLN A 4 -10.97 10.22 -4.07
C GLN A 4 -10.20 10.15 -5.39
N TYR A 5 -9.32 9.15 -5.53
CA TYR A 5 -8.68 8.77 -6.77
C TYR A 5 -9.41 7.55 -7.37
N ARG A 6 -9.71 7.62 -8.65
CA ARG A 6 -10.41 6.58 -9.39
C ARG A 6 -9.60 6.17 -10.61
N LEU A 7 -9.39 4.87 -10.73
CA LEU A 7 -8.83 4.25 -11.92
C LEU A 7 -9.87 3.32 -12.53
N THR A 8 -10.29 3.61 -13.76
CA THR A 8 -11.24 2.81 -14.52
C THR A 8 -10.52 2.13 -15.68
N VAL A 9 -10.77 0.85 -15.89
CA VAL A 9 -10.25 0.08 -17.02
C VAL A 9 -11.43 -0.38 -17.86
N ARG A 10 -11.50 0.06 -19.12
CA ARG A 10 -12.46 -0.40 -20.11
C ARG A 10 -11.89 -1.61 -20.82
N ASN A 11 -12.55 -2.76 -20.66
CA ASN A 11 -12.15 -3.96 -21.37
C ASN A 11 -12.66 -3.90 -22.83
N GLN A 12 -11.75 -3.83 -23.78
CA GLN A 12 -12.01 -3.90 -25.22
C GLN A 12 -11.13 -4.97 -25.88
N THR A 13 -10.79 -6.03 -25.15
CA THR A 13 -9.91 -7.11 -25.65
C THR A 13 -10.63 -8.13 -26.54
N GLY A 14 -11.95 -8.01 -26.73
CA GLY A 14 -12.77 -9.00 -27.42
C GLY A 14 -13.19 -10.20 -26.55
N GLY A 15 -12.70 -10.32 -25.31
CA GLY A 15 -13.04 -11.38 -24.37
C GLY A 15 -13.07 -10.93 -22.91
N PRO A 16 -13.49 -11.78 -21.96
CA PRO A 16 -13.45 -11.46 -20.54
C PRO A 16 -12.01 -11.39 -20.02
N GLN A 17 -11.75 -10.49 -19.06
CA GLN A 17 -10.42 -10.27 -18.47
C GLN A 17 -10.48 -10.24 -16.94
N ASP A 18 -9.46 -10.83 -16.31
CA ASP A 18 -9.21 -10.71 -14.87
C ASP A 18 -8.26 -9.52 -14.65
N TYR A 19 -8.65 -8.55 -13.80
CA TYR A 19 -7.80 -7.41 -13.46
C TYR A 19 -7.39 -7.45 -11.99
N ALA A 20 -6.14 -7.11 -11.71
CA ALA A 20 -5.66 -6.83 -10.37
C ALA A 20 -5.06 -5.43 -10.29
N PHE A 21 -5.36 -4.75 -9.19
CA PHE A 21 -4.89 -3.41 -8.90
C PHE A 21 -4.04 -3.42 -7.63
N PHE A 22 -2.87 -2.82 -7.69
CA PHE A 22 -1.96 -2.72 -6.56
C PHE A 22 -1.25 -1.37 -6.58
N SER A 23 -0.87 -0.87 -5.41
CA SER A 23 -0.06 0.35 -5.30
C SER A 23 1.41 0.05 -5.60
N ALA A 24 2.13 1.06 -6.09
CA ALA A 24 3.58 1.04 -6.02
C ALA A 24 4.03 0.91 -4.55
N PRO A 25 5.16 0.23 -4.27
CA PRO A 25 5.64 0.09 -2.90
C PRO A 25 5.92 1.48 -2.30
N PRO A 26 5.64 1.72 -1.02
CA PRO A 26 5.94 3.01 -0.40
C PRO A 26 7.44 3.27 -0.40
N LEU A 27 7.82 4.55 -0.42
CA LEU A 27 9.21 4.94 -0.18
C LEU A 27 9.47 4.86 1.34
N VAL A 28 10.41 4.01 1.74
CA VAL A 28 10.80 3.85 3.14
C VAL A 28 12.25 4.29 3.29
N SER A 29 12.52 5.20 4.22
CA SER A 29 13.87 5.70 4.51
C SER A 29 14.13 5.81 6.02
N GLY A 30 15.40 6.05 6.40
CA GLY A 30 15.81 6.33 7.78
C GLY A 30 16.47 5.16 8.51
N ALA A 31 16.13 3.91 8.16
CA ALA A 31 16.73 2.71 8.72
C ALA A 31 16.72 1.55 7.71
N MET A 32 17.40 0.45 8.04
CA MET A 32 17.30 -0.79 7.28
C MET A 32 15.87 -1.34 7.39
N SER A 33 15.27 -1.69 6.25
CA SER A 33 14.01 -2.43 6.19
C SER A 33 14.24 -3.82 5.60
N GLY A 34 13.30 -4.73 5.86
CA GLY A 34 13.14 -5.89 4.98
C GLY A 34 12.75 -5.46 3.57
N GLU A 35 12.57 -6.45 2.70
CA GLU A 35 11.97 -6.22 1.39
C GLU A 35 10.60 -5.56 1.54
N ILE A 36 10.36 -4.50 0.76
CA ILE A 36 9.12 -3.74 0.75
C ILE A 36 8.25 -4.34 -0.34
N TRP A 37 7.08 -4.82 0.07
CA TRP A 37 6.11 -5.44 -0.82
C TRP A 37 5.00 -4.47 -1.17
N SER A 38 4.52 -4.54 -2.40
CA SER A 38 3.20 -4.05 -2.76
C SER A 38 2.15 -5.07 -2.36
N ASN A 39 0.92 -4.59 -2.16
CA ASN A 39 -0.22 -5.43 -1.85
C ASN A 39 -1.33 -5.20 -2.87
N VAL A 40 -2.08 -6.25 -3.19
CA VAL A 40 -3.27 -6.15 -4.04
C VAL A 40 -4.38 -5.42 -3.31
N LEU A 41 -4.76 -4.27 -3.84
CA LEU A 41 -5.81 -3.41 -3.31
C LEU A 41 -7.20 -3.89 -3.75
N LYS A 42 -7.30 -4.37 -5.00
CA LYS A 42 -8.55 -4.84 -5.58
C LYS A 42 -8.30 -5.87 -6.67
N ALA A 43 -9.18 -6.85 -6.76
CA ALA A 43 -9.27 -7.77 -7.88
C ALA A 43 -10.66 -7.66 -8.53
N SER A 44 -10.72 -7.76 -9.85
CA SER A 44 -11.94 -7.73 -10.65
C SER A 44 -11.93 -8.92 -11.61
N PRO A 45 -12.38 -10.10 -11.15
CA PRO A 45 -12.40 -11.29 -11.98
C PRO A 45 -13.48 -11.19 -13.05
N SER A 46 -13.18 -11.73 -14.23
CA SER A 46 -14.09 -12.02 -15.34
C SER A 46 -14.86 -10.79 -15.83
N THR A 47 -14.17 -9.65 -15.92
CA THR A 47 -14.70 -8.39 -16.45
C THR A 47 -15.01 -8.57 -17.94
N PRO A 48 -16.28 -8.57 -18.39
CA PRO A 48 -16.62 -8.88 -19.78
C PRO A 48 -16.12 -7.84 -20.78
N ASN A 49 -16.03 -8.21 -22.07
CA ASN A 49 -15.77 -7.24 -23.13
C ASN A 49 -16.84 -6.15 -23.16
N GLY A 50 -16.43 -4.89 -23.36
CA GLY A 50 -17.29 -3.71 -23.28
C GLY A 50 -17.64 -3.24 -21.86
N SER A 51 -17.22 -3.99 -20.81
CA SER A 51 -17.46 -3.62 -19.41
C SER A 51 -16.25 -2.91 -18.78
N VAL A 52 -16.40 -2.49 -17.51
CA VAL A 52 -15.36 -1.79 -16.77
C VAL A 52 -14.96 -2.49 -15.48
N ALA A 53 -13.67 -2.44 -15.17
CA ALA A 53 -13.14 -2.69 -13.83
C ALA A 53 -12.73 -1.35 -13.21
N MET A 54 -12.95 -1.19 -11.90
CA MET A 54 -12.69 0.09 -11.22
C MET A 54 -11.94 -0.12 -9.92
N LEU A 55 -10.94 0.72 -9.67
CA LEU A 55 -10.29 0.90 -8.37
C LEU A 55 -10.63 2.29 -7.85
N ASP A 56 -11.12 2.36 -6.61
CA ASP A 56 -11.34 3.60 -5.87
C ASP A 56 -10.39 3.63 -4.67
N VAL A 57 -9.69 4.75 -4.50
CA VAL A 57 -8.67 4.94 -3.47
C VAL A 57 -8.91 6.28 -2.76
N TRP A 58 -8.83 6.25 -1.43
CA TRP A 58 -8.91 7.44 -0.59
C TRP A 58 -7.53 7.79 -0.02
N PRO A 59 -7.13 9.07 -0.02
CA PRO A 59 -5.87 9.53 0.57
C PRO A 59 -6.02 9.74 2.08
N THR A 60 -6.77 8.84 2.73
CA THR A 60 -6.84 8.72 4.17
C THR A 60 -5.97 7.54 4.54
N TYR A 61 -4.85 7.82 5.19
CA TYR A 61 -3.79 6.85 5.42
C TYR A 61 -3.75 6.39 6.86
N TYR A 62 -3.32 5.14 7.03
CA TYR A 62 -3.18 4.49 8.32
C TYR A 62 -1.83 3.79 8.38
N ALA A 63 -1.16 3.92 9.52
CA ALA A 63 -0.09 3.00 9.86
C ALA A 63 -0.73 1.66 10.25
N ILE A 64 -0.19 0.55 9.75
CA ILE A 64 -0.68 -0.80 10.04
C ILE A 64 0.42 -1.68 10.60
N CYS A 65 0.03 -2.63 11.44
CA CYS A 65 0.87 -3.75 11.85
C CYS A 65 0.09 -5.06 11.81
N GLY A 66 0.81 -6.16 11.78
CA GLY A 66 0.21 -7.49 11.79
C GLY A 66 1.21 -8.57 11.40
N ARG A 67 0.72 -9.59 10.70
CA ARG A 67 1.54 -10.75 10.30
C ARG A 67 1.37 -11.11 8.83
N TYR A 68 2.41 -11.68 8.23
CA TYR A 68 2.27 -12.44 7.00
C TYR A 68 1.66 -13.83 7.29
N GLU A 69 0.75 -14.30 6.44
CA GLU A 69 0.13 -15.64 6.52
C GLU A 69 1.07 -16.74 5.97
N GLY A 70 2.37 -16.59 6.20
CA GLY A 70 3.43 -17.37 5.59
C GLY A 70 4.73 -16.58 5.57
N LYS A 71 5.76 -17.12 4.91
CA LYS A 71 6.97 -16.34 4.64
C LYS A 71 6.63 -15.23 3.64
N PRO A 72 7.18 -14.01 3.76
CA PRO A 72 6.87 -12.95 2.82
C PRO A 72 7.44 -13.28 1.43
N GLU A 73 6.57 -13.76 0.55
CA GLU A 73 6.85 -14.07 -0.86
C GLU A 73 5.62 -13.75 -1.73
N GLN A 74 5.80 -13.78 -3.06
CA GLN A 74 4.73 -13.50 -4.02
C GLN A 74 3.48 -14.35 -3.71
N GLY A 75 2.30 -13.72 -3.67
CA GLY A 75 1.03 -14.38 -3.44
C GLY A 75 0.69 -14.66 -1.97
N VAL A 76 1.61 -14.46 -1.02
CA VAL A 76 1.30 -14.59 0.42
C VAL A 76 0.40 -13.44 0.85
N ARG A 77 -0.52 -13.69 1.76
CA ARG A 77 -1.45 -12.68 2.27
C ARG A 77 -0.94 -12.04 3.55
N VAL A 78 -1.42 -10.83 3.82
CA VAL A 78 -1.20 -10.13 5.09
C VAL A 78 -2.46 -10.18 5.96
N SER A 79 -2.25 -10.39 7.25
CA SER A 79 -3.27 -10.26 8.27
C SER A 79 -2.97 -9.00 9.08
N VAL A 80 -3.78 -7.96 8.93
CA VAL A 80 -3.65 -6.70 9.66
C VAL A 80 -4.30 -6.88 11.04
N SER A 81 -3.51 -6.76 12.11
CA SER A 81 -3.99 -6.86 13.49
C SER A 81 -4.44 -5.51 14.05
N LYS A 82 -3.79 -4.42 13.64
CA LYS A 82 -4.12 -3.07 14.07
C LYS A 82 -3.77 -2.03 13.03
N SER A 83 -4.56 -0.97 13.03
CA SER A 83 -4.39 0.22 12.21
C SER A 83 -4.57 1.46 13.08
N VAL A 84 -3.77 2.50 12.86
CA VAL A 84 -3.96 3.82 13.48
C VAL A 84 -3.94 4.91 12.41
N PRO A 85 -4.85 5.89 12.46
CA PRO A 85 -4.89 6.97 11.47
C PRO A 85 -3.61 7.79 11.56
N ILE A 86 -3.06 8.22 10.42
CA ILE A 86 -1.88 9.07 10.37
C ILE A 86 -2.08 10.25 9.42
N ASN A 87 -1.39 11.33 9.74
CA ASN A 87 -1.23 12.51 8.91
C ASN A 87 0.15 12.47 8.26
N LEU A 88 0.22 12.67 6.95
CA LEU A 88 1.50 12.84 6.26
C LEU A 88 2.01 14.27 6.47
N GLY A 89 3.34 14.41 6.53
CA GLY A 89 3.94 15.74 6.52
C GLY A 89 3.54 16.50 5.27
N SER A 90 3.24 17.78 5.41
CA SER A 90 2.70 18.61 4.33
C SER A 90 3.38 19.98 4.30
N LYS A 91 3.23 20.68 3.18
CA LYS A 91 3.68 22.05 3.02
C LYS A 91 2.51 22.91 2.57
N THR A 92 2.05 23.80 3.46
CA THR A 92 0.92 24.70 3.19
C THR A 92 1.42 26.13 3.30
N SER A 93 1.24 26.92 2.24
CA SER A 93 1.65 28.33 2.19
C SER A 93 3.11 28.57 2.60
N GLY A 94 4.02 27.69 2.17
CA GLY A 94 5.44 27.78 2.50
C GLY A 94 5.86 27.19 3.85
N LYS A 95 4.92 26.97 4.78
CA LYS A 95 5.18 26.35 6.08
C LYS A 95 5.11 24.84 6.01
N VAL A 96 6.16 24.18 6.49
CA VAL A 96 6.18 22.72 6.64
C VAL A 96 5.47 22.34 7.94
N VAL A 97 4.51 21.42 7.85
CA VAL A 97 3.87 20.75 8.97
C VAL A 97 4.37 19.32 9.00
N MET A 98 4.93 18.89 10.12
CA MET A 98 5.42 17.52 10.28
C MET A 98 4.24 16.54 10.34
N GLY A 99 4.42 15.37 9.73
CA GLY A 99 3.47 14.27 9.80
C GLY A 99 3.52 13.55 11.14
N SER A 100 2.59 12.62 11.34
CA SER A 100 2.46 11.84 12.57
C SER A 100 3.70 11.02 12.89
N THR A 101 3.88 10.70 14.16
CA THR A 101 4.77 9.62 14.62
C THR A 101 3.94 8.57 15.35
N THR A 102 4.14 7.30 15.04
CA THR A 102 3.62 6.17 15.85
C THR A 102 4.76 5.22 16.21
N ALA A 103 4.57 4.44 17.26
CA ALA A 103 5.52 3.43 17.72
C ALA A 103 4.91 2.04 17.57
N LEU A 104 5.67 1.13 16.95
CA LEU A 104 5.44 -0.30 17.04
C LEU A 104 5.99 -0.79 18.38
N GLN A 105 5.15 -1.51 19.11
CA GLN A 105 5.53 -2.35 20.23
C GLN A 105 5.34 -3.82 19.83
N VAL A 106 6.21 -4.70 20.31
CA VAL A 106 6.04 -6.14 20.11
C VAL A 106 5.84 -6.82 21.46
N ILE A 107 4.59 -7.10 21.79
CA ILE A 107 4.19 -7.71 23.07
C ILE A 107 4.69 -9.15 23.10
N ASN A 108 5.38 -9.50 24.19
CA ASN A 108 6.03 -10.80 24.39
C ASN A 108 6.92 -11.22 23.21
N ARG A 109 7.48 -10.25 22.47
CA ARG A 109 8.31 -10.46 21.27
C ARG A 109 7.62 -11.18 20.10
N GLU A 110 6.30 -11.31 20.14
CA GLU A 110 5.51 -12.05 19.14
C GLU A 110 4.37 -11.24 18.54
N VAL A 111 3.67 -10.44 19.34
CA VAL A 111 2.42 -9.79 18.93
C VAL A 111 2.68 -8.32 18.63
N PRO A 112 2.61 -7.89 17.36
CA PRO A 112 2.80 -6.49 17.02
C PRO A 112 1.58 -5.66 17.41
N ASP A 113 1.85 -4.51 18.02
CA ASP A 113 0.85 -3.52 18.41
C ASP A 113 1.34 -2.11 18.07
N LEU A 114 0.42 -1.25 17.64
CA LEU A 114 0.70 0.16 17.34
C LEU A 114 0.18 1.06 18.45
N GLY A 115 1.05 1.93 18.96
CA GLY A 115 0.65 3.01 19.86
C GLY A 115 -0.18 4.09 19.14
N PRO A 116 -0.91 4.93 19.90
CA PRO A 116 -1.59 6.07 19.32
C PRO A 116 -0.58 7.01 18.63
N PRO A 117 -0.96 7.64 17.50
CA PRO A 117 -0.10 8.60 16.82
C PRO A 117 0.09 9.87 17.66
N THR A 118 1.25 10.49 17.52
CA THR A 118 1.53 11.85 17.99
C THR A 118 1.44 12.81 16.81
N ASP A 119 0.68 13.90 16.97
CA ASP A 119 0.44 14.92 15.94
C ASP A 119 0.61 16.35 16.50
N PRO A 120 1.49 17.20 15.92
CA PRO A 120 2.47 16.86 14.90
C PRO A 120 3.55 15.93 15.49
N GLY A 121 3.96 14.94 14.70
CA GLY A 121 5.10 14.08 15.02
C GLY A 121 6.38 14.58 14.35
N ALA A 122 7.20 13.63 13.91
CA ALA A 122 8.44 13.85 13.17
C ALA A 122 8.41 13.20 11.77
N GLY A 123 7.21 12.98 11.22
CA GLY A 123 7.04 12.62 9.81
C GLY A 123 7.52 13.74 8.89
N LYS A 124 8.44 13.45 7.97
CA LYS A 124 8.91 14.41 6.97
C LYS A 124 7.83 14.70 5.93
N LEU A 125 8.09 15.66 5.04
CA LEU A 125 7.19 15.98 3.93
C LEU A 125 6.80 14.71 3.15
N GLY A 126 5.51 14.48 2.96
CA GLY A 126 4.94 13.30 2.31
C GLY A 126 4.96 12.02 3.15
N SER A 127 5.50 12.04 4.37
CA SER A 127 5.74 10.85 5.19
C SER A 127 5.07 10.93 6.56
N PHE A 128 4.81 9.77 7.16
CA PHE A 128 4.73 9.63 8.62
C PHE A 128 5.97 8.91 9.14
N GLN A 129 6.20 8.98 10.45
CA GLN A 129 7.29 8.27 11.11
C GLN A 129 6.78 7.04 11.87
N LEU A 130 7.43 5.90 11.68
CA LEU A 130 7.26 4.71 12.50
C LEU A 130 8.53 4.44 13.31
N LEU A 131 8.38 4.30 14.63
CA LEU A 131 9.44 3.95 15.55
C LEU A 131 9.30 2.49 15.98
N THR A 132 10.42 1.81 16.18
CA THR A 132 10.45 0.47 16.78
C THR A 132 11.32 0.52 18.03
N GLY A 133 10.86 -0.10 19.11
CA GLY A 133 11.56 -0.03 20.38
C GLY A 133 12.90 -0.77 20.37
N LYS A 134 13.77 -0.37 21.30
CA LYS A 134 15.03 -1.06 21.59
C LYS A 134 14.74 -2.24 22.52
N ASN A 135 15.27 -3.41 22.20
CA ASN A 135 15.11 -4.65 22.98
C ASN A 135 13.68 -5.21 23.10
N GLU A 136 12.72 -4.71 22.31
CA GLU A 136 11.36 -5.26 22.25
C GLU A 136 11.29 -6.55 21.43
N PHE A 137 12.14 -6.65 20.40
CA PHE A 137 12.30 -7.83 19.56
C PHE A 137 13.65 -7.79 18.83
N THR A 138 14.02 -8.90 18.21
CA THR A 138 15.16 -9.04 17.31
C THR A 138 14.68 -9.22 15.88
N ILE A 139 15.55 -8.97 14.90
CA ILE A 139 15.21 -9.23 13.50
C ILE A 139 14.83 -10.70 13.24
N ASN A 140 15.41 -11.65 13.98
CA ASN A 140 15.06 -13.06 13.87
C ASN A 140 13.67 -13.35 14.44
N GLU A 141 13.32 -12.76 15.59
CA GLU A 141 11.96 -12.86 16.14
C GLU A 141 10.94 -12.24 15.18
N ALA A 142 11.23 -11.07 14.59
CA ALA A 142 10.36 -10.46 13.58
C ALA A 142 10.13 -11.37 12.37
N LYS A 143 11.18 -12.01 11.85
CA LYS A 143 11.09 -12.95 10.73
C LYS A 143 10.35 -14.24 11.12
N ASN A 144 10.67 -14.84 12.26
CA ASN A 144 10.07 -16.10 12.70
C ASN A 144 8.58 -15.94 13.05
N ASN A 145 8.20 -14.78 13.59
CA ASN A 145 6.82 -14.45 13.93
C ASN A 145 6.08 -13.75 12.78
N ASN A 146 6.69 -13.68 11.59
CA ASN A 146 6.15 -13.04 10.39
C ASN A 146 5.64 -11.61 10.64
N ILE A 147 6.28 -10.85 11.53
CA ILE A 147 5.86 -9.49 11.87
C ILE A 147 5.96 -8.60 10.63
N MET A 148 4.89 -7.86 10.37
CA MET A 148 4.85 -6.83 9.34
C MET A 148 4.39 -5.49 9.91
N VAL A 149 4.90 -4.42 9.31
CA VAL A 149 4.38 -3.07 9.42
C VAL A 149 4.21 -2.50 8.03
N GLY A 150 3.44 -1.43 7.91
CA GLY A 150 3.26 -0.77 6.63
C GLY A 150 2.31 0.40 6.68
N ILE A 151 1.81 0.71 5.50
CA ILE A 151 0.81 1.74 5.28
C ILE A 151 -0.39 1.13 4.56
N ALA A 152 -1.57 1.53 4.98
CA ALA A 152 -2.82 1.22 4.33
C ALA A 152 -3.59 2.50 4.00
N ASN A 153 -4.53 2.38 3.09
CA ASN A 153 -5.58 3.36 2.91
C ASN A 153 -6.95 2.77 3.29
N SER A 154 -7.87 3.64 3.67
CA SER A 154 -9.27 3.29 3.90
C SER A 154 -10.19 4.43 3.53
N LYS A 155 -11.40 4.09 3.11
CA LYS A 155 -12.48 5.06 2.90
C LYS A 155 -13.04 5.57 4.23
N ASP A 156 -13.39 4.64 5.12
CA ASP A 156 -14.24 4.89 6.28
C ASP A 156 -13.65 4.30 7.59
N SER A 157 -12.37 3.91 7.61
CA SER A 157 -11.71 3.20 8.74
C SER A 157 -12.19 1.76 9.01
N ASP A 158 -13.05 1.20 8.15
CA ASP A 158 -13.61 -0.15 8.34
C ASP A 158 -12.87 -1.21 7.51
N ILE A 159 -12.54 -0.90 6.26
CA ILE A 159 -11.84 -1.80 5.33
C ILE A 159 -10.52 -1.17 4.96
N PHE A 160 -9.42 -1.80 5.38
CA PHE A 160 -8.07 -1.36 5.09
C PHE A 160 -7.52 -2.15 3.92
N SER A 161 -7.06 -1.45 2.89
CA SER A 161 -6.24 -2.07 1.86
C SER A 161 -4.79 -1.74 2.18
N ALA A 162 -4.02 -2.74 2.61
CA ALA A 162 -2.59 -2.58 2.74
C ALA A 162 -2.04 -2.12 1.38
N MET A 163 -1.25 -1.06 1.38
CA MET A 163 -0.64 -0.51 0.16
C MET A 163 0.79 -1.01 0.00
N GLY A 164 1.50 -1.11 1.11
CA GLY A 164 2.76 -1.83 1.15
C GLY A 164 3.19 -2.15 2.56
N THR A 165 3.90 -3.26 2.66
CA THR A 165 4.29 -3.87 3.94
C THR A 165 5.74 -4.34 3.90
N PHE A 166 6.38 -4.37 5.05
CA PHE A 166 7.74 -4.89 5.20
C PHE A 166 7.94 -5.43 6.61
N THR A 167 8.91 -6.33 6.77
CA THR A 167 9.39 -6.75 8.10
C THR A 167 10.24 -5.65 8.72
N PRO A 168 9.87 -5.13 9.91
CA PRO A 168 10.65 -4.11 10.58
C PRO A 168 11.91 -4.68 11.23
N TYR A 169 12.99 -3.89 11.23
CA TYR A 169 14.11 -4.05 12.14
C TYR A 169 13.82 -3.36 13.48
N PRO A 170 14.34 -3.88 14.61
CA PRO A 170 14.22 -3.24 15.91
C PRO A 170 15.08 -1.96 16.01
N ASN A 171 14.82 -1.13 17.02
CA ASN A 171 15.58 0.11 17.29
C ASN A 171 15.78 0.99 16.04
N SER A 172 14.72 1.13 15.25
CA SER A 172 14.73 1.77 13.94
C SER A 172 13.70 2.88 13.86
N SER A 173 14.02 3.89 13.05
CA SER A 173 13.14 5.01 12.72
C SER A 173 12.91 5.04 11.21
N TYR A 174 11.66 4.81 10.81
CA TYR A 174 11.25 4.79 9.41
C TYR A 174 10.49 6.05 9.07
N GLN A 175 10.78 6.63 7.91
CA GLN A 175 9.94 7.61 7.24
C GLN A 175 9.25 6.87 6.10
N ILE A 176 7.93 6.77 6.17
CA ILE A 176 7.12 5.98 5.24
C ILE A 176 6.25 6.93 4.43
N GLN A 177 6.48 6.97 3.13
CA GLN A 177 5.76 7.81 2.17
C GLN A 177 4.96 6.94 1.19
N PRO A 178 3.61 7.05 1.18
CA PRO A 178 2.82 6.43 0.12
C PRO A 178 3.11 7.09 -1.22
N GLN A 179 2.98 6.31 -2.29
CA GLN A 179 3.06 6.81 -3.65
C GLN A 179 1.67 6.81 -4.28
N MET A 180 1.35 7.88 -5.01
CA MET A 180 0.10 8.00 -5.80
C MET A 180 0.24 7.32 -7.16
N VAL A 181 0.98 6.21 -7.18
CA VAL A 181 1.25 5.39 -8.35
C VAL A 181 0.57 4.05 -8.13
N TYR A 182 -0.35 3.70 -9.02
CA TYR A 182 -1.07 2.45 -8.99
C TYR A 182 -0.82 1.69 -10.28
N HIS A 183 -0.80 0.38 -10.18
CA HIS A 183 -0.60 -0.50 -11.31
C HIS A 183 -1.87 -1.30 -11.54
N VAL A 184 -2.18 -1.51 -12.82
CA VAL A 184 -3.15 -2.51 -13.26
C VAL A 184 -2.38 -3.63 -13.97
N ALA A 185 -2.81 -4.87 -13.72
CA ALA A 185 -2.30 -6.05 -14.40
C ALA A 185 -3.42 -7.00 -14.82
N THR A 186 -3.12 -7.87 -15.78
CA THR A 186 -4.00 -8.94 -16.27
C THR A 186 -3.32 -10.31 -16.20
N GLY A 187 -4.12 -11.37 -16.27
CA GLY A 187 -3.63 -12.75 -16.39
C GLY A 187 -3.81 -13.59 -15.13
N GLU A 188 -2.96 -13.40 -14.12
CA GLU A 188 -3.03 -14.18 -12.89
C GLU A 188 -4.19 -13.73 -11.99
N ARG A 189 -4.89 -14.71 -11.40
CA ARG A 189 -5.93 -14.45 -10.40
C ARG A 189 -5.27 -14.11 -9.08
N PHE A 190 -5.12 -12.82 -8.83
CA PHE A 190 -4.73 -12.32 -7.53
C PHE A 190 -5.92 -12.16 -6.59
N SER A 191 -5.68 -12.39 -5.31
CA SER A 191 -6.61 -12.06 -4.23
C SER A 191 -6.23 -10.75 -3.56
N VAL A 192 -7.22 -10.01 -3.08
CA VAL A 192 -7.00 -8.81 -2.27
C VAL A 192 -6.13 -9.15 -1.05
N GLY A 193 -5.12 -8.31 -0.78
CA GLY A 193 -4.17 -8.48 0.32
C GLY A 193 -2.93 -9.31 -0.01
N GLU A 194 -2.86 -9.95 -1.18
CA GLU A 194 -1.67 -10.71 -1.60
C GLU A 194 -0.46 -9.80 -1.85
N LEU A 195 0.72 -10.30 -1.49
CA LEU A 195 2.01 -9.67 -1.74
C LEU A 195 2.37 -9.79 -3.21
N VAL A 196 2.82 -8.67 -3.77
CA VAL A 196 3.15 -8.54 -5.18
C VAL A 196 4.49 -7.87 -5.37
N LYS A 197 5.28 -8.44 -6.26
CA LYS A 197 6.38 -7.77 -6.95
C LYS A 197 5.92 -7.33 -8.33
N VAL A 198 5.82 -6.02 -8.53
CA VAL A 198 5.33 -5.41 -9.78
C VAL A 198 6.13 -5.90 -10.98
N GLU A 199 7.44 -6.04 -10.83
CA GLU A 199 8.37 -6.51 -11.85
C GLU A 199 8.24 -8.00 -12.22
N ARG A 200 7.50 -8.77 -11.41
CA ARG A 200 7.23 -10.19 -11.65
C ARG A 200 5.83 -10.44 -12.19
N ILE A 201 4.95 -9.44 -12.08
CA ILE A 201 3.65 -9.47 -12.75
C ILE A 201 3.89 -9.07 -14.20
N GLY A 202 3.38 -9.86 -15.15
CA GLY A 202 3.62 -9.72 -16.59
C GLY A 202 3.26 -8.35 -17.18
N ALA A 203 2.26 -8.30 -18.05
CA ALA A 203 1.85 -7.00 -18.61
C ALA A 203 1.21 -6.13 -17.51
N THR A 204 1.84 -5.00 -17.21
CA THR A 204 1.36 -4.03 -16.23
C THR A 204 1.33 -2.62 -16.82
N MET A 205 0.38 -1.81 -16.38
CA MET A 205 0.34 -0.37 -16.68
C MET A 205 0.39 0.42 -15.38
N ALA A 206 1.37 1.32 -15.27
CA ALA A 206 1.51 2.23 -14.15
C ALA A 206 0.74 3.53 -14.40
N VAL A 207 0.00 3.98 -13.39
CA VAL A 207 -0.77 5.21 -13.38
C VAL A 207 -0.31 6.08 -12.22
N ASP A 208 0.41 7.15 -12.54
CA ASP A 208 0.80 8.19 -11.59
C ASP A 208 -0.21 9.34 -11.63
N PHE A 209 -1.03 9.44 -10.58
CA PHE A 209 -2.05 10.49 -10.48
C PHE A 209 -1.45 11.90 -10.32
N ASN A 210 -0.25 12.02 -9.76
CA ASN A 210 0.42 13.33 -9.64
C ASN A 210 0.88 13.83 -11.00
N ILE A 211 1.46 12.95 -11.84
CA ILE A 211 1.89 13.30 -13.19
C ILE A 211 0.69 13.61 -14.07
N ARG A 212 -0.41 12.86 -13.92
CA ARG A 212 -1.62 13.04 -14.75
C ARG A 212 -2.42 14.27 -14.39
N GLY A 213 -2.35 14.75 -13.14
CA GLY A 213 -3.08 15.93 -12.70
C GLY A 213 -4.61 15.76 -12.68
N SER A 214 -5.11 14.53 -12.77
CA SER A 214 -6.53 14.18 -12.66
C SER A 214 -6.71 13.13 -11.57
N ASN A 215 -7.80 13.24 -10.81
CA ASN A 215 -8.20 12.25 -9.82
C ASN A 215 -9.07 11.13 -10.42
N ASP A 216 -9.46 11.24 -11.69
CA ASP A 216 -10.19 10.21 -12.42
C ASP A 216 -9.41 9.87 -13.69
N ILE A 217 -8.91 8.64 -13.78
CA ILE A 217 -8.11 8.13 -14.88
C ILE A 217 -8.83 6.95 -15.51
N VAL A 218 -8.93 6.98 -16.85
CA VAL A 218 -9.51 5.89 -17.63
C VAL A 218 -8.43 5.27 -18.51
N LEU A 219 -8.30 3.96 -18.43
CA LEU A 219 -7.50 3.13 -19.33
C LEU A 219 -8.42 2.33 -20.25
N ILE A 220 -7.97 2.10 -21.47
CA ILE A 220 -8.54 1.14 -22.41
C ILE A 220 -7.58 -0.04 -22.48
N HIS A 221 -8.11 -1.26 -22.33
CA HIS A 221 -7.38 -2.50 -22.60
C HIS A 221 -7.86 -3.01 -23.96
N ASN A 222 -7.06 -2.78 -24.99
CA ASN A 222 -7.46 -2.92 -26.39
C ASN A 222 -7.37 -4.37 -26.91
N GLU A 223 -7.80 -4.59 -28.14
CA GLU A 223 -7.80 -5.91 -28.81
C GLU A 223 -6.39 -6.52 -28.98
N ASN A 224 -5.34 -5.70 -28.93
CA ASN A 224 -3.95 -6.15 -28.99
C ASN A 224 -3.41 -6.64 -27.63
N GLY A 225 -4.22 -6.53 -26.56
CA GLY A 225 -3.79 -6.86 -25.20
C GLY A 225 -2.93 -5.76 -24.55
N GLU A 226 -3.00 -4.53 -25.07
CA GLU A 226 -2.24 -3.39 -24.56
C GLU A 226 -3.13 -2.43 -23.77
N PHE A 227 -2.55 -1.78 -22.77
CA PHE A 227 -3.20 -0.69 -22.04
C PHE A 227 -2.83 0.66 -22.67
N GLU A 228 -3.83 1.52 -22.84
CA GLU A 228 -3.67 2.90 -23.27
C GLU A 228 -4.53 3.86 -22.43
N PHE A 229 -4.10 5.11 -22.34
CA PHE A 229 -4.90 6.15 -21.69
C PHE A 229 -5.99 6.62 -22.66
N ALA A 230 -7.23 6.73 -22.16
CA ALA A 230 -8.37 7.22 -22.94
C ALA A 230 -8.32 8.73 -23.20
#